data_AF-A0AAX3YDN9-F1
#
_entry.id   AF-A0AAX3YDN9-F1
#
_cell.length_a   1.000
_cell.length_b   1.000
_cell.length_c   1.000
_cell.angle_alpha   90.00
_cell.angle_beta   90.00
_cell.angle_gamma   90.00
#
_symmetry.space_group_name_H-M   'P 1'
#
loop_
_entity.id
_entity.type
_entity.pdbx_description
1 polymer ?
#
loop_
_entity_poly.entity_id
_entity_poly.type
_entity_poly.pdbx_seq_one_letter_code
_entity_poly.pdbx_strand_id
1 'polypeptide(L)'
;MKILDGPASATGSARGIAERITAGLDSVDHDRRRPRGGSPGGAAMTAFGWGRQRTDHTPFEGGARGLSGKRWIALCASAEAVGMTAAAVAAKLSLHVLGGQPRGWDAALALLLVVAGGLVEGAALGALQASGLRRLIPRLNRRRWLVVTAAVAGLGWAAASAPGVFSGDSGSDAEPALLVVVAAALGLGAVMGAVLGAAQAMTVRRLVPRPTRWVLANTIAWPPTMAVIFIGATTPESGWPTVAVAAFAAITGIAAGTVLGIVTGWFLPTLDGSVGENVELTGHRTGSGNGGELP
;
A
#
# COMPACT_ATOMS: atom_id res chain seq x y z
N MET A 1 -19.42 56.36 -0.72
CA MET A 1 -19.96 56.03 -2.06
C MET A 1 -20.27 54.53 -2.09
N LYS A 2 -21.41 54.17 -2.67
CA LYS A 2 -22.15 52.90 -2.57
C LYS A 2 -21.42 51.63 -3.08
N ILE A 3 -21.69 50.51 -2.37
CA ILE A 3 -22.20 49.18 -2.82
C ILE A 3 -21.45 48.44 -3.94
N LEU A 4 -21.04 47.19 -3.67
CA LEU A 4 -21.49 45.99 -4.40
C LEU A 4 -21.32 44.71 -3.56
N ASP A 5 -22.39 43.90 -3.60
CA ASP A 5 -22.67 42.64 -2.90
C ASP A 5 -21.77 41.46 -3.32
N GLY A 6 -21.79 40.38 -2.51
CA GLY A 6 -20.89 39.21 -2.56
C GLY A 6 -21.01 38.26 -3.79
N PRO A 7 -20.49 37.02 -3.65
CA PRO A 7 -21.46 35.99 -3.29
C PRO A 7 -20.98 34.96 -2.25
N ALA A 8 -21.88 34.68 -1.31
CA ALA A 8 -22.01 33.41 -0.66
C ALA A 8 -22.38 32.33 -1.70
N SER A 9 -21.45 31.43 -2.04
CA SER A 9 -21.79 30.26 -2.88
C SER A 9 -20.95 28.99 -2.63
N ALA A 10 -19.88 29.04 -1.84
CA ALA A 10 -19.05 27.85 -1.58
C ALA A 10 -19.57 26.94 -0.45
N THR A 11 -20.27 27.50 0.54
CA THR A 11 -20.78 26.74 1.71
C THR A 11 -22.11 26.03 1.43
N GLY A 12 -22.90 26.49 0.46
CA GLY A 12 -24.14 25.82 0.05
C GLY A 12 -23.90 24.51 -0.72
N SER A 13 -22.82 24.45 -1.50
CA SER A 13 -22.50 23.28 -2.34
C SER A 13 -22.01 22.08 -1.52
N ALA A 14 -21.20 22.32 -0.48
CA ALA A 14 -20.70 21.25 0.38
C ALA A 14 -21.81 20.60 1.21
N ARG A 15 -22.76 21.40 1.72
CA ARG A 15 -23.90 20.90 2.49
C ARG A 15 -24.90 20.15 1.61
N GLY A 16 -25.13 20.63 0.38
CA GLY A 16 -26.00 19.95 -0.60
C GLY A 16 -25.44 18.63 -1.13
N ILE A 17 -24.11 18.45 -1.18
CA ILE A 17 -23.48 17.17 -1.53
C ILE A 17 -23.56 16.19 -0.35
N ALA A 18 -23.33 16.66 0.88
CA ALA A 18 -23.46 15.84 2.08
C ALA A 18 -24.90 15.32 2.27
N GLU A 19 -25.91 16.18 2.13
CA GLU A 19 -27.32 15.78 2.27
C GLU A 19 -27.78 14.79 1.18
N ARG A 20 -27.26 14.88 -0.04
CA ARG A 20 -27.56 13.90 -1.12
C ARG A 20 -26.90 12.54 -0.90
N ILE A 21 -25.74 12.51 -0.25
CA ILE A 21 -25.06 11.26 0.13
C ILE A 21 -25.83 10.59 1.27
N THR A 22 -26.28 11.35 2.28
CA THR A 22 -27.06 10.81 3.39
C THR A 22 -28.44 10.31 2.93
N ALA A 23 -29.17 11.08 2.10
CA ALA A 23 -30.46 10.66 1.55
C ALA A 23 -30.36 9.43 0.62
N GLY A 24 -29.25 9.27 -0.10
CA GLY A 24 -28.96 8.09 -0.90
C GLY A 24 -28.77 6.83 -0.05
N LEU A 25 -28.12 6.96 1.12
CA LEU A 25 -27.88 5.86 2.05
C LEU A 25 -29.15 5.40 2.77
N ASP A 26 -30.05 6.32 3.12
CA ASP A 26 -31.33 5.99 3.77
C ASP A 26 -32.32 5.29 2.81
N SER A 27 -32.29 5.63 1.51
CA SER A 27 -33.14 4.95 0.50
C SER A 27 -32.73 3.48 0.28
N VAL A 28 -31.44 3.17 0.43
CA VAL A 28 -30.88 1.82 0.26
C VAL A 28 -31.19 0.92 1.47
N ASP A 29 -31.38 1.48 2.66
CA ASP A 29 -31.75 0.72 3.85
C ASP A 29 -33.26 0.46 3.95
N HIS A 30 -34.10 1.36 3.42
CA HIS A 30 -35.54 1.18 3.42
C HIS A 30 -36.07 0.11 2.44
N ASP A 31 -35.35 -0.16 1.35
CA ASP A 31 -35.77 -1.15 0.35
C ASP A 31 -35.44 -2.61 0.76
N ARG A 32 -34.66 -2.79 1.84
CA ARG A 32 -34.30 -4.12 2.38
C ARG A 32 -35.25 -4.66 3.45
N ARG A 33 -36.24 -3.89 3.91
CA ARG A 33 -37.12 -4.27 5.03
C ARG A 33 -38.62 -4.33 4.68
N ARG A 34 -38.98 -4.85 3.51
CA ARG A 34 -40.38 -5.27 3.25
C ARG A 34 -40.48 -6.79 3.20
N PRO A 35 -41.23 -7.44 4.11
CA PRO A 35 -41.58 -8.84 3.97
C PRO A 35 -42.71 -8.97 2.95
N ARG A 36 -42.47 -9.66 1.83
CA ARG A 36 -43.52 -10.12 0.91
C ARG A 36 -43.91 -11.54 1.31
N GLY A 37 -44.96 -11.65 2.13
CA GLY A 37 -45.70 -12.89 2.33
C GLY A 37 -46.90 -12.95 1.39
N GLY A 38 -47.16 -14.13 0.82
CA GLY A 38 -48.40 -14.44 0.08
C GLY A 38 -48.21 -15.38 -1.11
N SER A 39 -48.17 -16.69 -0.85
CA SER A 39 -48.58 -17.76 -1.79
C SER A 39 -50.11 -17.98 -1.64
N PRO A 40 -50.85 -18.70 -2.52
CA PRO A 40 -50.39 -19.82 -3.38
C PRO A 40 -51.01 -19.90 -4.80
N GLY A 41 -50.40 -20.71 -5.69
CA GLY A 41 -51.11 -21.20 -6.87
C GLY A 41 -50.23 -21.91 -7.91
N GLY A 42 -50.49 -23.21 -8.11
CA GLY A 42 -50.41 -23.84 -9.44
C GLY A 42 -49.06 -24.40 -9.92
N ALA A 43 -48.89 -25.70 -9.71
CA ALA A 43 -48.20 -26.69 -10.55
C ALA A 43 -47.48 -26.23 -11.84
N ALA A 44 -46.20 -26.59 -11.98
CA ALA A 44 -45.72 -27.51 -13.02
C ALA A 44 -44.21 -27.76 -12.87
N MET A 45 -43.83 -29.02 -13.03
CA MET A 45 -42.45 -29.52 -13.20
C MET A 45 -41.66 -28.70 -14.22
N THR A 46 -40.41 -28.39 -13.91
CA THR A 46 -39.25 -28.89 -14.68
C THR A 46 -37.97 -28.58 -13.91
N ALA A 47 -37.19 -29.63 -13.66
CA ALA A 47 -35.87 -29.55 -13.07
C ALA A 47 -34.92 -28.89 -14.07
N PHE A 48 -34.45 -27.68 -13.74
CA PHE A 48 -33.23 -27.11 -14.30
C PHE A 48 -32.31 -26.78 -13.13
N GLY A 49 -31.39 -27.71 -12.87
CA GLY A 49 -30.40 -27.61 -11.81
C GLY A 49 -29.46 -26.44 -12.09
N TRP A 50 -29.78 -25.27 -11.54
CA TRP A 50 -28.83 -24.18 -11.41
C TRP A 50 -27.87 -24.55 -10.29
N GLY A 51 -26.81 -25.28 -10.65
CA GLY A 51 -25.67 -25.50 -9.78
C GLY A 51 -25.09 -24.15 -9.39
N ARG A 52 -25.47 -23.65 -8.22
CA ARG A 52 -24.73 -22.62 -7.50
C ARG A 52 -23.36 -23.24 -7.23
N GLN A 53 -22.38 -22.98 -8.10
CA GLN A 53 -20.98 -23.22 -7.81
C GLN A 53 -20.67 -22.41 -6.54
N ARG A 54 -20.77 -23.07 -5.38
CA ARG A 54 -20.01 -22.67 -4.21
C ARG A 54 -18.56 -22.74 -4.67
N THR A 55 -17.96 -21.58 -4.88
CA THR A 55 -16.52 -21.48 -4.77
C THR A 55 -16.24 -21.80 -3.31
N ASP A 56 -15.80 -23.03 -3.05
CA ASP A 56 -15.30 -23.42 -1.74
C ASP A 56 -14.06 -22.56 -1.47
N HIS A 57 -14.29 -21.40 -0.87
CA HIS A 57 -13.25 -20.56 -0.31
C HIS A 57 -12.82 -21.21 0.99
N THR A 58 -11.87 -22.13 0.91
CA THR A 58 -11.15 -22.59 2.09
C THR A 58 -10.48 -21.36 2.72
N PRO A 59 -10.81 -20.99 3.97
CA PRO A 59 -10.13 -19.91 4.67
C PRO A 59 -8.61 -20.15 4.68
N PHE A 60 -7.82 -19.09 4.84
CA PHE A 60 -6.38 -19.23 5.07
C PHE A 60 -6.12 -20.01 6.37
N GLU A 61 -6.06 -21.34 6.32
CA GLU A 61 -5.70 -22.16 7.48
C GLU A 61 -4.25 -21.89 7.85
N GLY A 62 -4.07 -21.26 9.02
CA GLY A 62 -2.80 -20.87 9.60
C GLY A 62 -2.00 -22.03 10.17
N GLY A 63 -1.81 -23.14 9.47
CA GLY A 63 -1.17 -24.28 10.12
C GLY A 63 -0.88 -25.51 9.28
N ALA A 64 -0.17 -25.35 8.15
CA ALA A 64 0.73 -26.37 7.56
C ALA A 64 1.25 -25.96 6.17
N ARG A 65 0.54 -25.04 5.47
CA ARG A 65 0.99 -24.45 4.18
C ARG A 65 0.85 -22.92 4.11
N GLY A 66 0.63 -22.26 5.25
CA GLY A 66 0.43 -20.81 5.36
C GLY A 66 1.73 -19.99 5.37
N LEU A 67 1.63 -18.72 4.95
CA LEU A 67 2.68 -17.72 5.11
C LEU A 67 2.67 -17.20 6.55
N SER A 68 3.71 -17.50 7.34
CA SER A 68 3.86 -16.90 8.69
C SER A 68 4.10 -15.39 8.60
N GLY A 69 3.57 -14.63 9.55
CA GLY A 69 3.79 -13.19 9.68
C GLY A 69 5.28 -12.81 9.74
N LYS A 70 6.11 -13.58 10.46
CA LYS A 70 7.57 -13.35 10.52
C LYS A 70 8.23 -13.46 9.15
N ARG A 71 7.78 -14.42 8.34
CA ARG A 71 8.28 -14.62 6.98
C ARG A 71 7.84 -13.48 6.06
N TRP A 72 6.60 -13.02 6.20
CA TRP A 72 6.09 -11.88 5.45
C TRP A 72 6.87 -10.59 5.77
N ILE A 73 7.11 -10.34 7.06
CA ILE A 73 7.94 -9.22 7.53
C ILE A 73 9.34 -9.30 6.95
N ALA A 74 9.98 -10.48 7.01
CA ALA A 74 11.31 -10.67 6.44
C ALA A 74 11.36 -10.41 4.92
N LEU A 75 10.34 -10.82 4.17
CA LEU A 75 10.26 -10.54 2.73
C LEU A 75 10.16 -9.03 2.45
N CYS A 76 9.36 -8.29 3.24
CA CYS A 76 9.24 -6.84 3.09
C CYS A 76 10.55 -6.12 3.52
N ALA A 77 11.13 -6.52 4.65
CA ALA A 77 12.41 -5.99 5.14
C ALA A 77 13.55 -6.20 4.12
N SER A 78 13.64 -7.40 3.52
CA SER A 78 14.64 -7.67 2.49
C SER A 78 14.41 -6.85 1.21
N ALA A 79 13.14 -6.64 0.81
CA ALA A 79 12.83 -5.82 -0.35
C ALA A 79 13.24 -4.37 -0.16
N GLU A 80 12.84 -3.77 0.96
CA GLU A 80 13.16 -2.37 1.28
C GLU A 80 14.66 -2.19 1.53
N ALA A 81 15.36 -3.17 2.11
CA ALA A 81 16.82 -3.15 2.21
C ALA A 81 17.49 -3.04 0.84
N VAL A 82 17.04 -3.81 -0.14
CA VAL A 82 17.54 -3.75 -1.52
C VAL A 82 17.20 -2.40 -2.16
N GLY A 83 15.96 -1.94 -2.01
CA GLY A 83 15.50 -0.66 -2.56
C GLY A 83 16.30 0.53 -2.02
N MET A 84 16.40 0.65 -0.70
CA MET A 84 17.15 1.71 -0.05
C MET A 84 18.64 1.68 -0.41
N THR A 85 19.25 0.49 -0.47
CA THR A 85 20.65 0.37 -0.89
C THR A 85 20.83 0.83 -2.34
N ALA A 86 19.92 0.43 -3.25
CA ALA A 86 19.96 0.83 -4.64
C ALA A 86 19.78 2.35 -4.80
N ALA A 87 18.83 2.95 -4.09
CA ALA A 87 18.60 4.39 -4.09
C ALA A 87 19.81 5.17 -3.56
N ALA A 88 20.42 4.72 -2.46
CA ALA A 88 21.60 5.34 -1.88
C ALA A 88 22.82 5.28 -2.82
N VAL A 89 23.04 4.14 -3.47
CA VAL A 89 24.11 3.98 -4.46
C VAL A 89 23.83 4.85 -5.69
N ALA A 90 22.59 4.90 -6.18
CA ALA A 90 22.21 5.76 -7.30
C ALA A 90 22.45 7.25 -6.97
N ALA A 91 22.10 7.69 -5.76
CA ALA A 91 22.35 9.06 -5.31
C ALA A 91 23.85 9.40 -5.26
N LYS A 92 24.69 8.54 -4.65
CA LYS A 92 26.15 8.74 -4.62
C LYS A 92 26.79 8.68 -6.01
N LEU A 93 26.34 7.78 -6.87
CA LEU A 93 26.82 7.68 -8.24
C LEU A 93 26.45 8.92 -9.05
N SER A 94 25.21 9.42 -8.90
CA SER A 94 24.76 10.65 -9.53
C SER A 94 25.65 11.83 -9.14
N LEU A 95 26.01 11.96 -7.85
CA LEU A 95 26.93 13.01 -7.38
C LEU A 95 28.34 12.85 -7.97
N HIS A 96 28.84 11.61 -8.07
CA HIS A 96 30.19 11.34 -8.58
C HIS A 96 30.32 11.55 -10.09
N VAL A 97 29.29 11.17 -10.86
CA VAL A 97 29.29 11.26 -12.33
C VAL A 97 28.99 12.68 -12.82
N LEU A 98 28.08 13.40 -12.14
CA LEU A 98 27.52 14.65 -12.67
C LEU A 98 28.15 15.92 -12.10
N GLY A 99 28.89 15.85 -10.98
CA GLY A 99 29.70 16.95 -10.45
C GLY A 99 29.02 18.33 -10.42
N GLY A 100 28.25 18.63 -9.37
CA GLY A 100 27.56 19.93 -9.19
C GLY A 100 26.06 19.86 -9.51
N GLN A 101 25.39 21.02 -9.67
CA GLN A 101 23.97 21.07 -10.04
C GLN A 101 23.78 20.56 -11.49
N PRO A 102 23.05 19.45 -11.71
CA PRO A 102 22.83 18.90 -13.05
C PRO A 102 22.05 19.90 -13.93
N ARG A 103 22.50 20.14 -15.17
CA ARG A 103 21.77 20.96 -16.16
C ARG A 103 21.65 20.23 -17.49
N GLY A 104 20.54 20.46 -18.19
CA GLY A 104 20.32 19.87 -19.53
C GLY A 104 20.37 18.34 -19.53
N TRP A 105 21.35 17.76 -20.24
CA TRP A 105 21.49 16.32 -20.34
C TRP A 105 21.87 15.65 -19.02
N ASP A 106 22.63 16.33 -18.16
CA ASP A 106 23.03 15.81 -16.84
C ASP A 106 21.84 15.63 -15.91
N ALA A 107 20.88 16.55 -15.99
CA ALA A 107 19.60 16.46 -15.29
C ALA A 107 18.78 15.26 -15.76
N ALA A 108 18.74 14.99 -17.06
CA ALA A 108 18.08 13.81 -17.61
C ALA A 108 18.75 12.50 -17.17
N LEU A 109 20.09 12.47 -17.13
CA LEU A 109 20.85 11.32 -16.63
C LEU A 109 20.64 11.10 -15.13
N ALA A 110 20.63 12.16 -14.30
CA ALA A 110 20.30 12.08 -12.88
C ALA A 110 18.92 11.46 -12.66
N LEU A 111 17.91 11.98 -13.37
CA LEU A 111 16.55 11.48 -13.29
C LEU A 111 16.46 10.02 -13.74
N LEU A 112 17.17 9.64 -14.80
CA LEU A 112 17.23 8.25 -15.27
C LEU A 112 17.84 7.31 -14.21
N LEU A 113 18.93 7.71 -13.56
CA LEU A 113 19.57 6.94 -12.50
C LEU A 113 18.65 6.77 -11.29
N VAL A 114 17.95 7.82 -10.89
CA VAL A 114 16.98 7.78 -9.78
C VAL A 114 15.79 6.87 -10.12
N VAL A 115 15.24 6.99 -11.33
CA VAL A 115 14.16 6.11 -11.81
C VAL A 115 14.63 4.66 -11.89
N ALA A 116 15.87 4.40 -12.33
CA ALA A 116 16.45 3.07 -12.32
C ALA A 116 16.54 2.49 -10.90
N GLY A 117 16.95 3.29 -9.92
CA GLY A 117 16.91 2.92 -8.50
C GLY A 117 15.49 2.55 -8.04
N GLY A 118 14.50 3.38 -8.38
CA GLY A 118 13.10 3.12 -8.09
C GLY A 118 12.52 1.86 -8.75
N LEU A 119 12.97 1.54 -9.96
CA LEU A 119 12.61 0.29 -10.64
C LEU A 119 13.20 -0.94 -9.93
N VAL A 120 14.44 -0.85 -9.44
CA VAL A 120 15.08 -1.92 -8.65
C VAL A 120 14.33 -2.15 -7.35
N GLU A 121 13.96 -1.09 -6.63
CA GLU A 121 13.13 -1.16 -5.42
C GLU A 121 11.78 -1.84 -5.72
N GLY A 122 11.04 -1.34 -6.71
CA GLY A 122 9.73 -1.89 -7.06
C GLY A 122 9.80 -3.34 -7.58
N ALA A 123 10.88 -3.71 -8.26
CA ALA A 123 11.12 -5.09 -8.67
C ALA A 123 11.40 -6.00 -7.47
N ALA A 124 12.25 -5.57 -6.53
CA ALA A 124 12.55 -6.32 -5.31
C ALA A 124 11.30 -6.51 -4.45
N LEU A 125 10.55 -5.44 -4.19
CA LEU A 125 9.29 -5.47 -3.45
C LEU A 125 8.25 -6.34 -4.15
N GLY A 126 8.05 -6.13 -5.46
CA GLY A 126 7.11 -6.92 -6.25
C GLY A 126 7.44 -8.41 -6.26
N ALA A 127 8.72 -8.78 -6.45
CA ALA A 127 9.15 -10.17 -6.48
C ALA A 127 9.00 -10.86 -5.11
N LEU A 128 9.46 -10.21 -4.04
CA LEU A 128 9.44 -10.79 -2.70
C LEU A 128 8.02 -10.85 -2.13
N GLN A 129 7.20 -9.81 -2.31
CA GLN A 129 5.77 -9.87 -1.95
C GLN A 129 5.04 -10.95 -2.76
N ALA A 130 5.24 -11.04 -4.07
CA ALA A 130 4.61 -12.09 -4.88
C ALA A 130 5.05 -13.51 -4.47
N SER A 131 6.27 -13.67 -3.94
CA SER A 131 6.74 -14.95 -3.41
C SER A 131 5.99 -15.37 -2.14
N GLY A 132 5.68 -14.42 -1.26
CA GLY A 132 4.89 -14.63 -0.05
C GLY A 132 3.42 -14.84 -0.38
N LEU A 133 2.83 -13.91 -1.14
CA LEU A 133 1.41 -13.95 -1.50
C LEU A 133 1.02 -15.20 -2.26
N ARG A 134 1.91 -15.83 -3.05
CA ARG A 134 1.57 -17.09 -3.73
C ARG A 134 1.31 -18.27 -2.80
N ARG A 135 1.73 -18.20 -1.54
CA ARG A 135 1.39 -19.20 -0.54
C ARG A 135 -0.07 -19.07 -0.09
N LEU A 136 -0.61 -17.86 -0.16
CA LEU A 136 -1.98 -17.52 0.18
C LEU A 136 -2.88 -17.61 -1.07
N ILE A 137 -2.44 -17.05 -2.19
CA ILE A 137 -3.16 -16.98 -3.46
C ILE A 137 -2.37 -17.77 -4.52
N PRO A 138 -2.50 -19.11 -4.60
CA PRO A 138 -1.71 -19.94 -5.52
C PRO A 138 -1.83 -19.54 -6.99
N ARG A 139 -2.98 -18.98 -7.38
CA ARG A 139 -3.30 -18.53 -8.75
C ARG A 139 -2.75 -17.13 -9.07
N LEU A 140 -2.00 -16.49 -8.16
CA LEU A 140 -1.40 -15.18 -8.38
C LEU A 140 -0.40 -15.21 -9.56
N ASN A 141 -0.63 -14.32 -10.53
CA ASN A 141 0.33 -14.08 -11.60
C ASN A 141 1.50 -13.22 -11.10
N ARG A 142 2.63 -13.86 -10.77
CA ARG A 142 3.84 -13.19 -10.27
C ARG A 142 4.35 -12.09 -11.19
N ARG A 143 4.35 -12.34 -12.50
CA ARG A 143 4.91 -11.39 -13.48
C ARG A 143 4.08 -10.11 -13.50
N ARG A 144 2.75 -10.26 -13.54
CA ARG A 144 1.85 -9.10 -13.51
C ARG A 144 1.97 -8.30 -12.21
N TRP A 145 2.06 -8.99 -11.07
CA TRP A 145 2.27 -8.34 -9.77
C TRP A 145 3.57 -7.53 -9.77
N LEU A 146 4.69 -8.17 -10.14
CA LEU A 146 6.00 -7.54 -10.22
C LEU A 146 6.01 -6.34 -11.14
N VAL A 147 5.53 -6.49 -12.39
CA VAL A 147 5.56 -5.41 -13.39
C VAL A 147 4.74 -4.22 -12.92
N VAL A 148 3.57 -4.44 -12.33
CA VAL A 148 2.74 -3.34 -11.82
C VAL A 148 3.42 -2.64 -10.64
N THR A 149 4.01 -3.38 -9.70
CA THR A 149 4.73 -2.79 -8.57
C THR A 149 5.97 -2.01 -9.03
N ALA A 150 6.78 -2.58 -9.92
CA ALA A 150 7.93 -1.91 -10.50
C ALA A 150 7.54 -0.64 -11.27
N ALA A 151 6.49 -0.70 -12.10
CA ALA A 151 6.03 0.46 -12.87
C ALA A 151 5.54 1.59 -11.96
N VAL A 152 4.74 1.29 -10.94
CA VAL A 152 4.26 2.31 -9.99
C VAL A 152 5.42 2.91 -9.19
N ALA A 153 6.36 2.10 -8.73
CA ALA A 153 7.54 2.58 -8.02
C ALA A 153 8.40 3.50 -8.90
N GLY A 154 8.73 3.07 -10.13
CA GLY A 154 9.50 3.88 -11.08
C GLY A 154 8.81 5.20 -11.41
N LEU A 155 7.49 5.20 -11.62
CA LEU A 155 6.71 6.42 -11.84
C LEU A 155 6.68 7.32 -10.60
N GLY A 156 6.57 6.73 -9.40
CA GLY A 156 6.63 7.45 -8.14
C GLY A 156 7.96 8.17 -7.94
N TRP A 157 9.07 7.48 -8.17
CA TRP A 157 10.40 8.06 -8.14
C TRP A 157 10.59 9.14 -9.20
N ALA A 158 10.13 8.91 -10.44
CA ALA A 158 10.16 9.93 -11.48
C ALA A 158 9.40 11.20 -11.06
N ALA A 159 8.18 11.04 -10.54
CA ALA A 159 7.33 12.16 -10.13
C ALA A 159 7.87 12.91 -8.91
N ALA A 160 8.42 12.20 -7.93
CA ALA A 160 9.00 12.81 -6.74
C ALA A 160 10.30 13.57 -7.05
N SER A 161 11.12 13.05 -7.98
CA SER A 161 12.43 13.63 -8.30
C SER A 161 12.40 14.67 -9.43
N ALA A 162 11.40 14.63 -10.31
CA ALA A 162 11.31 15.58 -11.42
C ALA A 162 11.31 17.06 -10.98
N PRO A 163 10.55 17.49 -9.95
CA PRO A 163 10.62 18.88 -9.48
C PRO A 163 12.04 19.26 -9.06
N GLY A 164 12.76 18.43 -8.30
CA GLY A 164 14.11 18.75 -7.85
C GLY A 164 15.14 18.84 -9.00
N VAL A 165 14.91 18.12 -10.09
CA VAL A 165 15.78 18.11 -11.27
C VAL A 165 15.51 19.30 -12.21
N PHE A 166 14.24 19.71 -12.36
CA PHE A 166 13.83 20.74 -13.32
C PHE A 166 13.57 22.12 -12.70
N SER A 167 13.33 22.20 -11.39
CA SER A 167 13.25 23.47 -10.66
C SER A 167 14.67 23.94 -10.38
N GLY A 168 15.35 24.41 -11.43
CA GLY A 168 16.62 25.09 -11.29
C GLY A 168 16.42 26.30 -10.39
N ASP A 169 16.85 26.18 -9.13
CA ASP A 169 16.95 27.25 -8.15
C ASP A 169 15.62 27.93 -7.76
N SER A 170 14.91 27.33 -6.82
CA SER A 170 13.81 27.99 -6.10
C SER A 170 14.16 28.16 -4.62
N GLY A 171 15.17 28.98 -4.36
CA GLY A 171 15.23 29.92 -3.23
C GLY A 171 14.97 29.37 -1.83
N SER A 172 15.94 28.64 -1.29
CA SER A 172 16.50 28.85 0.05
C SER A 172 17.64 27.84 0.27
N ASP A 173 18.86 28.29 0.58
CA ASP A 173 19.95 27.40 1.04
C ASP A 173 19.68 26.79 2.42
N ALA A 174 18.54 27.12 3.05
CA ALA A 174 18.13 26.58 4.32
C ALA A 174 17.65 25.14 4.16
N GLU A 175 18.30 24.24 4.88
CA GLU A 175 17.89 22.84 4.96
C GLU A 175 16.46 22.75 5.53
N PRO A 176 15.53 22.02 4.87
CA PRO A 176 14.16 21.90 5.36
C PRO A 176 14.12 21.31 6.77
N ALA A 177 13.35 21.91 7.67
CA ALA A 177 13.18 21.38 9.02
C ALA A 177 12.71 19.92 8.98
N LEU A 178 13.29 19.06 9.82
CA LEU A 178 12.98 17.61 9.85
C LEU A 178 11.47 17.32 9.94
N LEU A 179 10.73 18.15 10.67
CA LEU A 179 9.27 18.02 10.78
C LEU A 179 8.57 18.18 9.42
N VAL A 180 9.03 19.10 8.58
CA VAL A 180 8.49 19.33 7.23
C VAL A 180 8.80 18.12 6.34
N VAL A 181 10.03 17.61 6.41
CA VAL A 181 10.45 16.40 5.68
C VAL A 181 9.58 15.20 6.07
N VAL A 182 9.38 14.97 7.36
CA VAL A 182 8.55 13.86 7.87
C VAL A 182 7.08 14.05 7.49
N ALA A 183 6.53 15.27 7.59
CA ALA A 183 5.15 15.55 7.18
C ALA A 183 4.95 15.30 5.67
N ALA A 184 5.90 15.74 4.83
CA ALA A 184 5.89 15.46 3.41
C ALA A 184 6.01 13.96 3.11
N ALA A 185 6.88 13.25 3.82
CA ALA A 185 7.05 11.80 3.69
C ALA A 185 5.78 11.03 4.04
N LEU A 186 5.09 11.42 5.12
CA LEU A 186 3.80 10.83 5.51
C LEU A 186 2.73 11.05 4.42
N GLY A 187 2.61 12.28 3.91
CA GLY A 187 1.67 12.61 2.85
C GLY A 187 1.95 11.86 1.55
N LEU A 188 3.22 11.84 1.12
CA LEU A 188 3.68 11.09 -0.05
C LEU A 188 3.42 9.59 0.11
N GLY A 189 3.73 9.03 1.28
CA GLY A 189 3.47 7.63 1.61
C GLY A 189 1.98 7.27 1.53
N ALA A 190 1.08 8.15 2.01
CA ALA A 190 -0.35 7.92 1.91
C ALA A 190 -0.82 7.87 0.44
N VAL A 191 -0.38 8.83 -0.37
CA VAL A 191 -0.74 8.93 -1.79
C VAL A 191 -0.18 7.75 -2.57
N MET A 192 1.13 7.50 -2.47
CA MET A 192 1.79 6.44 -3.20
C MET A 192 1.36 5.05 -2.72
N GLY A 193 1.09 4.89 -1.42
CA GLY A 193 0.52 3.67 -0.87
C GLY A 193 -0.87 3.37 -1.43
N ALA A 194 -1.74 4.37 -1.55
CA ALA A 194 -3.04 4.21 -2.17
C ALA A 194 -2.93 3.82 -3.66
N VAL A 195 -2.05 4.49 -4.41
CA VAL A 195 -1.82 4.20 -5.85
C VAL A 195 -1.25 2.79 -6.04
N LEU A 196 -0.21 2.42 -5.30
CA LEU A 196 0.40 1.10 -5.37
C LEU A 196 -0.58 0.00 -4.95
N GLY A 197 -1.27 0.22 -3.83
CA GLY A 197 -2.28 -0.68 -3.32
C GLY A 197 -3.41 -0.92 -4.32
N ALA A 198 -3.92 0.15 -4.95
CA ALA A 198 -4.94 0.05 -5.99
C ALA A 198 -4.42 -0.72 -7.21
N ALA A 199 -3.22 -0.42 -7.68
CA ALA A 199 -2.61 -1.08 -8.82
C ALA A 199 -2.41 -2.59 -8.58
N GLN A 200 -1.87 -2.95 -7.42
CA GLN A 200 -1.72 -4.35 -7.00
C GLN A 200 -3.08 -5.03 -6.80
N ALA A 201 -4.05 -4.36 -6.18
CA ALA A 201 -5.40 -4.90 -5.96
C ALA A 201 -6.09 -5.26 -7.28
N MET A 202 -5.87 -4.50 -8.36
CA MET A 202 -6.40 -4.85 -9.68
C MET A 202 -5.90 -6.20 -10.21
N THR A 203 -4.71 -6.64 -9.81
CA THR A 203 -4.14 -7.92 -10.22
C THR A 203 -4.75 -9.12 -9.48
N VAL A 204 -5.27 -8.89 -8.28
CA VAL A 204 -5.87 -9.91 -7.41
C VAL A 204 -7.40 -9.77 -7.27
N ARG A 205 -8.03 -8.77 -7.89
CA ARG A 205 -9.47 -8.48 -7.75
C ARG A 205 -10.42 -9.62 -8.11
N ARG A 206 -9.96 -10.59 -8.91
CA ARG A 206 -10.72 -11.80 -9.29
C ARG A 206 -10.27 -13.05 -8.53
N LEU A 207 -9.26 -12.92 -7.67
CA LEU A 207 -8.63 -14.01 -6.94
C LEU A 207 -8.99 -13.99 -5.45
N VAL A 208 -9.28 -12.81 -4.89
CA VAL A 208 -9.69 -12.65 -3.49
C VAL A 208 -11.05 -11.96 -3.38
N PRO A 209 -11.88 -12.28 -2.36
CA PRO A 209 -13.17 -11.65 -2.13
C PRO A 209 -13.10 -10.14 -1.84
N ARG A 210 -12.07 -9.67 -1.12
CA ARG A 210 -11.97 -8.26 -0.67
C ARG A 210 -10.68 -7.58 -1.10
N PRO A 211 -10.46 -7.35 -2.42
CA PRO A 211 -9.24 -6.73 -2.92
C PRO A 211 -9.04 -5.29 -2.43
N THR A 212 -10.12 -4.57 -2.10
CA THR A 212 -10.05 -3.19 -1.60
C THR A 212 -9.37 -3.08 -0.23
N ARG A 213 -9.37 -4.16 0.58
CA ARG A 213 -8.62 -4.21 1.85
C ARG A 213 -7.12 -4.12 1.63
N TRP A 214 -6.61 -4.58 0.49
CA TRP A 214 -5.21 -4.43 0.12
C TRP A 214 -4.84 -2.96 -0.15
N VAL A 215 -5.76 -2.19 -0.74
CA VAL A 215 -5.57 -0.75 -0.97
C VAL A 215 -5.45 -0.03 0.37
N LEU A 216 -6.37 -0.32 1.30
CA LEU A 216 -6.34 0.24 2.65
C LEU A 216 -5.06 -0.14 3.39
N ALA A 217 -4.64 -1.40 3.32
CA ALA A 217 -3.40 -1.89 3.93
C ALA A 217 -2.19 -1.07 3.47
N ASN A 218 -2.03 -0.86 2.16
CA ASN A 218 -0.92 -0.07 1.63
C ASN A 218 -1.05 1.41 2.00
N THR A 219 -2.26 1.98 1.94
CA THR A 219 -2.50 3.39 2.30
C THR A 219 -2.11 3.69 3.75
N ILE A 220 -2.30 2.72 4.66
CA ILE A 220 -1.93 2.86 6.08
C ILE A 220 -0.45 2.51 6.32
N ALA A 221 0.10 1.54 5.60
CA ALA A 221 1.47 1.06 5.83
C ALA A 221 2.54 2.01 5.29
N TRP A 222 2.30 2.62 4.13
CA TRP A 222 3.32 3.43 3.47
C TRP A 222 3.67 4.76 4.15
N PRO A 223 2.75 5.51 4.80
CA PRO A 223 3.12 6.71 5.54
C PRO A 223 4.24 6.48 6.58
N PRO A 224 4.10 5.57 7.57
CA PRO A 224 5.17 5.36 8.55
C PRO A 224 6.42 4.74 7.91
N THR A 225 6.28 3.90 6.87
CA THR A 225 7.42 3.38 6.10
C THR A 225 8.21 4.52 5.43
N MET A 226 7.53 5.45 4.76
CA MET A 226 8.15 6.62 4.14
C MET A 226 8.81 7.53 5.17
N ALA A 227 8.20 7.72 6.35
CA ALA A 227 8.84 8.49 7.42
C ALA A 227 10.20 7.90 7.82
N VAL A 228 10.27 6.56 8.00
CA VAL A 228 11.55 5.88 8.30
C VAL A 228 12.55 6.03 7.15
N ILE A 229 12.10 5.83 5.91
CA ILE A 229 12.93 5.99 4.70
C ILE A 229 13.53 7.40 4.64
N PHE A 230 12.71 8.43 4.78
CA PHE A 230 13.16 9.81 4.67
C PHE A 230 14.10 10.20 5.81
N ILE A 231 13.80 9.82 7.06
CA ILE A 231 14.72 10.04 8.18
C ILE A 231 16.09 9.40 7.89
N GLY A 232 16.11 8.15 7.44
CA GLY A 232 17.36 7.48 7.12
C GLY A 232 18.05 8.02 5.87
N ALA A 233 17.31 8.50 4.88
CA ALA A 233 17.89 9.10 3.67
C ALA A 233 18.53 10.48 3.95
N THR A 234 17.99 11.25 4.90
CA THR A 234 18.52 12.57 5.26
C THR A 234 19.59 12.54 6.36
N THR A 235 19.83 11.38 6.99
CA THR A 235 20.83 11.28 8.08
C THR A 235 22.29 11.33 7.60
N PRO A 236 22.69 10.65 6.50
CA PRO A 236 24.09 10.65 6.08
C PRO A 236 24.55 12.01 5.57
N GLU A 237 25.66 12.51 6.11
CA GLU A 237 26.30 13.74 5.65
C GLU A 237 27.10 13.52 4.36
N SER A 238 27.42 14.61 3.64
CA SER A 238 28.13 14.58 2.36
C SER A 238 29.48 13.85 2.44
N GLY A 239 30.19 13.96 3.57
CA GLY A 239 31.49 13.35 3.81
C GLY A 239 31.47 11.83 4.03
N TRP A 240 30.31 11.20 4.17
CA TRP A 240 30.24 9.75 4.41
C TRP A 240 30.73 8.95 3.18
N PRO A 241 31.60 7.93 3.39
CA PRO A 241 31.99 7.01 2.32
C PRO A 241 30.79 6.29 1.72
N THR A 242 30.82 6.02 0.41
CA THR A 242 29.71 5.35 -0.31
C THR A 242 29.31 4.02 0.35
N VAL A 243 30.28 3.23 0.82
CA VAL A 243 30.02 1.96 1.51
C VAL A 243 29.26 2.17 2.83
N ALA A 244 29.61 3.21 3.59
CA ALA A 244 28.93 3.53 4.84
C ALA A 244 27.48 3.99 4.60
N VAL A 245 27.26 4.83 3.58
CA VAL A 245 25.91 5.26 3.18
C VAL A 245 25.08 4.07 2.69
N ALA A 246 25.65 3.19 1.88
CA ALA A 246 24.97 1.99 1.40
C ALA A 246 24.60 1.03 2.55
N ALA A 247 25.50 0.81 3.51
CA ALA A 247 25.23 -0.03 4.68
C ALA A 247 24.14 0.58 5.58
N PHE A 248 24.19 1.90 5.83
CA PHE A 248 23.18 2.60 6.60
C PHE A 248 21.81 2.59 5.90
N ALA A 249 21.79 2.75 4.58
CA ALA A 249 20.59 2.63 3.77
C ALA A 249 19.99 1.22 3.83
N ALA A 250 20.82 0.17 3.80
CA ALA A 250 20.36 -1.20 3.98
C ALA A 250 19.68 -1.40 5.34
N ILE A 251 20.26 -0.87 6.43
CA ILE A 251 19.68 -0.92 7.77
C ILE A 251 18.36 -0.14 7.83
N THR A 252 18.32 1.04 7.24
CA THR A 252 17.10 1.86 7.11
C THR A 252 16.01 1.09 6.37
N GLY A 253 16.36 0.44 5.25
CA GLY A 253 15.43 -0.39 4.48
C GLY A 253 14.93 -1.59 5.28
N ILE A 254 15.78 -2.26 6.07
CA ILE A 254 15.32 -3.33 6.97
C ILE A 254 14.27 -2.79 7.96
N ALA A 255 14.51 -1.63 8.57
CA ALA A 255 13.56 -1.01 9.50
C ALA A 255 12.25 -0.61 8.80
N ALA A 256 12.34 0.07 7.66
CA ALA A 256 11.20 0.51 6.86
C ALA A 256 10.34 -0.66 6.36
N GLY A 257 10.99 -1.70 5.86
CA GLY A 257 10.32 -2.92 5.38
C GLY A 257 9.77 -3.78 6.50
N THR A 258 10.34 -3.69 7.72
CA THR A 258 9.74 -4.29 8.91
C THR A 258 8.42 -3.60 9.25
N VAL A 259 8.38 -2.26 9.26
CA VAL A 259 7.14 -1.49 9.44
C VAL A 259 6.11 -1.84 8.37
N LEU A 260 6.51 -1.83 7.10
CA LEU A 260 5.65 -2.17 5.97
C LEU A 260 5.07 -3.59 6.13
N GLY A 261 5.93 -4.55 6.47
CA GLY A 261 5.56 -5.95 6.64
C GLY A 261 4.63 -6.19 7.82
N ILE A 262 4.84 -5.51 8.95
CA ILE A 262 3.95 -5.62 10.13
C ILE A 262 2.56 -5.13 9.76
N VAL A 263 2.46 -3.90 9.24
CA VAL A 263 1.17 -3.28 8.95
C VAL A 263 0.45 -4.07 7.86
N THR A 264 1.09 -4.34 6.71
CA THR A 264 0.44 -5.10 5.63
C THR A 264 0.12 -6.54 6.03
N GLY A 265 0.93 -7.15 6.89
CA GLY A 265 0.73 -8.50 7.42
C GLY A 265 -0.57 -8.64 8.20
N TRP A 266 -0.96 -7.63 8.98
CA TRP A 266 -2.24 -7.61 9.70
C TRP A 266 -3.47 -7.62 8.79
N PHE A 267 -3.33 -7.14 7.56
CA PHE A 267 -4.44 -7.11 6.60
C PHE A 267 -4.54 -8.38 5.75
N LEU A 268 -3.49 -9.21 5.67
CA LEU A 268 -3.48 -10.41 4.83
C LEU A 268 -4.69 -11.35 5.09
N PRO A 269 -5.06 -11.67 6.35
CA PRO A 269 -6.24 -12.51 6.62
C PRO A 269 -7.56 -11.88 6.15
N THR A 270 -7.63 -10.55 6.11
CA THR A 270 -8.87 -9.83 5.77
C THR A 270 -9.23 -9.88 4.28
N LEU A 271 -8.27 -10.27 3.43
CA LEU A 271 -8.46 -10.39 1.98
C LEU A 271 -9.46 -11.51 1.63
N ASP A 272 -9.50 -12.56 2.44
CA ASP A 272 -10.20 -13.82 2.14
C ASP A 272 -11.61 -13.94 2.69
N GLY A 273 -12.03 -13.06 3.59
CA GLY A 273 -13.39 -13.15 4.13
C GLY A 273 -13.48 -13.32 5.63
N SER A 274 -12.52 -14.03 6.23
CA SER A 274 -12.53 -14.49 7.62
C SER A 274 -12.25 -13.37 8.60
N VAL A 275 -13.31 -12.79 9.18
CA VAL A 275 -13.21 -11.87 10.32
C VAL A 275 -13.23 -12.64 11.66
N GLY A 276 -13.09 -13.98 11.65
CA GLY A 276 -13.35 -14.83 12.82
C GLY A 276 -12.14 -15.34 13.63
N GLU A 277 -10.92 -15.39 13.10
CA GLU A 277 -9.78 -16.02 13.79
C GLU A 277 -8.58 -15.06 13.88
N ASN A 278 -8.77 -13.92 14.53
CA ASN A 278 -7.67 -12.97 14.79
C ASN A 278 -6.82 -13.34 16.03
N VAL A 279 -6.99 -14.53 16.62
CA VAL A 279 -6.35 -14.90 17.90
C VAL A 279 -5.06 -15.72 17.71
N GLU A 280 -4.86 -16.37 16.57
CA GLU A 280 -3.72 -17.30 16.42
C GLU A 280 -2.38 -16.60 16.12
N LEU A 281 -2.39 -15.33 15.72
CA LEU A 281 -1.17 -14.58 15.39
C LEU A 281 -0.46 -13.96 16.61
N THR A 282 -1.08 -13.95 17.80
CA THR A 282 -0.53 -13.35 19.04
C THR A 282 -0.24 -14.35 20.16
N GLY A 283 -0.34 -15.66 19.92
CA GLY A 283 0.18 -16.67 20.86
C GLY A 283 -0.57 -16.81 22.18
N HIS A 284 -1.79 -16.28 22.30
CA HIS A 284 -2.66 -16.56 23.45
C HIS A 284 -3.72 -17.60 23.10
N ARG A 285 -3.48 -18.85 23.50
CA ARG A 285 -4.54 -19.85 23.64
C ARG A 285 -5.49 -19.39 24.75
N THR A 286 -6.71 -19.00 24.41
CA THR A 286 -7.83 -19.13 25.33
C THR A 286 -8.41 -20.53 25.16
N GLY A 287 -8.03 -21.44 26.07
CA GLY A 287 -8.63 -22.76 26.14
C GLY A 287 -10.11 -22.61 26.50
N SER A 288 -11.00 -23.03 25.59
CA SER A 288 -12.37 -23.36 25.96
C SER A 288 -12.33 -24.74 26.63
N GLY A 289 -12.18 -24.76 27.94
CA GLY A 289 -12.47 -25.93 28.76
C GLY A 289 -13.97 -26.11 28.81
N ASN A 290 -14.50 -27.04 28.02
CA ASN A 290 -15.90 -27.45 28.06
C ASN A 290 -15.96 -28.74 28.89
N GLY A 291 -16.58 -28.68 30.07
CA GLY A 291 -16.68 -29.80 30.99
C GLY A 291 -17.54 -29.47 32.21
N GLY A 292 -18.70 -28.87 31.98
CA GLY A 292 -19.75 -28.78 33.00
C GLY A 292 -20.59 -30.04 32.96
N GLU A 293 -20.28 -30.99 33.86
CA GLU A 293 -21.21 -32.03 34.28
C GLU A 293 -22.42 -31.37 34.95
N LEU A 294 -23.63 -31.86 34.65
CA LEU A 294 -24.83 -31.58 35.42
C LEU A 294 -25.54 -32.90 35.75
N PRO A 295 -26.20 -32.96 36.92
CA PRO A 295 -26.49 -34.18 37.67
C PRO A 295 -27.62 -35.06 37.12
#